data_AF-A0A3T1DBU1-F1
#
_entry.id   AF-A0A3T1DBU1-F1
#
_cell.length_a   1.000
_cell.length_b   1.000
_cell.length_c   1.000
_cell.angle_alpha   90.00
_cell.angle_beta   90.00
_cell.angle_gamma   90.00
#
_symmetry.space_group_name_H-M   'P 1'
#
loop_
_entity.id
_entity.type
_entity.pdbx_description
1 polymer ?
#
loop_
_entity_poly.entity_id
_entity_poly.type
_entity_poly.pdbx_seq_one_letter_code
_entity_poly.pdbx_strand_id
1 'polypeptide(L)'
;MKINEHMLIWTSASVKLMDVRHATMTSGDEPLAYRLPANGFLFAIRGSAQITLDNVEYVVNSMFVLHGGKGMSLNIQLNQDRFEYYLILYKAGFLLPASPEIRSILAAGNPLQIQYGYAPL
;
A
#
# COMPACT_ATOMS: atom_id res chain seq x y z
N MET A 1 -17.49 1.78 -0.28
CA MET A 1 -16.68 0.83 -1.08
C MET A 1 -17.59 -0.31 -1.53
N LYS A 2 -17.60 -0.66 -2.82
CA LYS A 2 -18.39 -1.80 -3.33
C LYS A 2 -17.56 -3.08 -3.24
N ILE A 3 -17.62 -3.74 -2.09
CA ILE A 3 -16.73 -4.86 -1.75
C ILE A 3 -16.72 -5.99 -2.80
N ASN A 4 -17.87 -6.31 -3.41
CA ASN A 4 -17.97 -7.35 -4.43
C ASN A 4 -17.19 -7.02 -5.70
N GLU A 5 -17.22 -5.75 -6.14
CA GLU A 5 -16.43 -5.30 -7.30
C GLU A 5 -14.92 -5.36 -6.99
N HIS A 6 -14.53 -4.98 -5.78
CA HIS A 6 -13.14 -5.10 -5.32
C HIS A 6 -12.68 -6.56 -5.30
N MET A 7 -13.48 -7.45 -4.72
CA MET A 7 -13.21 -8.89 -4.66
C MET A 7 -13.04 -9.47 -6.07
N LEU A 8 -13.95 -9.17 -7.00
CA LEU A 8 -13.88 -9.63 -8.38
C LEU A 8 -12.58 -9.17 -9.06
N ILE A 9 -12.20 -7.90 -8.89
CA ILE A 9 -10.97 -7.36 -9.45
C ILE A 9 -9.74 -8.06 -8.86
N TRP A 10 -9.66 -8.19 -7.53
CA TRP A 10 -8.51 -8.80 -6.86
C TRP A 10 -8.35 -10.29 -7.18
N THR A 11 -9.43 -11.05 -7.30
CA THR A 11 -9.37 -12.49 -7.65
C THR A 11 -9.11 -12.74 -9.13
N SER A 12 -9.42 -11.77 -10.01
CA SER A 12 -9.19 -11.87 -11.45
C SER A 12 -7.85 -11.31 -11.91
N ALA A 13 -7.13 -10.58 -11.04
CA ALA A 13 -5.87 -9.95 -11.38
C ALA A 13 -4.70 -10.96 -11.30
N SER A 14 -3.84 -10.94 -12.33
CA SER A 14 -2.52 -11.55 -12.25
C SER A 14 -1.61 -10.61 -11.47
N VAL A 15 -1.13 -11.06 -10.32
CA VAL A 15 -0.24 -10.29 -9.45
C VAL A 15 1.19 -10.79 -9.59
N LYS A 16 2.11 -9.88 -9.89
CA LYS A 16 3.56 -10.12 -9.91
C LYS A 16 4.22 -9.35 -8.77
N LEU A 17 4.86 -10.08 -7.87
CA LEU A 17 5.75 -9.50 -6.87
C LEU A 17 6.97 -8.90 -7.59
N MET A 18 7.25 -7.64 -7.30
CA MET A 18 8.34 -6.91 -7.94
C MET A 18 9.56 -6.82 -7.03
N ASP A 19 9.34 -6.53 -5.75
CA ASP A 19 10.40 -6.29 -4.76
C ASP A 19 9.82 -6.43 -3.35
N VAL A 20 10.66 -6.82 -2.39
CA VAL A 20 10.33 -6.86 -0.96
C VAL A 20 11.50 -6.25 -0.21
N ARG A 21 11.23 -5.16 0.50
CA ARG A 21 12.22 -4.44 1.27
C ARG A 21 11.90 -4.57 2.74
N HIS A 22 12.92 -4.87 3.54
CA HIS A 22 12.88 -4.68 4.97
C HIS A 22 13.59 -3.36 5.30
N ALA A 23 12.97 -2.55 6.15
CA ALA A 23 13.55 -1.28 6.57
C ALA A 23 13.36 -1.08 8.08
N THR A 24 14.38 -0.49 8.70
CA THR A 24 14.34 0.00 10.07
C THR A 24 14.70 1.47 10.06
N MET A 25 13.88 2.28 10.72
CA MET A 25 14.13 3.70 10.96
C MET A 25 14.34 3.91 12.46
N THR A 26 15.30 4.75 12.82
CA THR A 26 15.68 5.08 14.21
C THR A 26 15.80 6.59 14.41
N SER A 27 15.73 7.04 15.67
CA SER A 27 15.91 8.45 16.03
C SER A 27 17.21 9.01 15.45
N GLY A 28 17.10 10.01 14.57
CA GLY A 28 18.23 10.62 13.87
C GLY A 28 18.28 10.33 12.37
N ASP A 29 17.47 9.38 11.88
CA ASP A 29 17.26 9.21 10.44
C ASP A 29 16.45 10.40 9.88
N GLU A 30 16.85 10.88 8.71
CA GLU A 30 16.10 11.91 7.98
C GLU A 30 14.71 11.39 7.58
N PRO A 31 13.68 12.26 7.56
CA PRO A 31 12.35 11.89 7.09
C PRO A 31 12.41 11.25 5.69
N LEU A 32 11.87 10.04 5.58
CA LEU A 32 11.84 9.33 4.30
C LEU A 32 10.76 9.95 3.41
N ALA A 33 11.16 10.65 2.35
CA ALA A 33 10.26 11.02 1.25
C ALA A 33 10.41 10.01 0.10
N TYR A 34 9.47 9.08 -0.03
CA TYR A 34 9.56 7.99 -1.00
C TYR A 34 8.36 7.97 -1.94
N ARG A 35 8.63 8.06 -3.24
CA ARG A 35 7.58 7.90 -4.26
C ARG A 35 7.44 6.44 -4.65
N LEU A 36 6.26 5.85 -4.44
CA LEU A 36 6.00 4.44 -4.74
C LEU A 36 6.26 4.14 -6.23
N PRO A 37 7.23 3.29 -6.60
CA PRO A 37 7.55 2.99 -8.00
C PRO A 37 6.57 2.00 -8.64
N ALA A 38 5.80 1.30 -7.81
CA ALA A 38 4.73 0.37 -8.16
C ALA A 38 3.65 0.42 -7.08
N ASN A 39 2.54 -0.31 -7.24
CA ASN A 39 1.61 -0.48 -6.12
C ASN A 39 2.33 -1.23 -4.99
N GLY A 40 1.92 -1.02 -3.76
CA GLY A 40 2.58 -1.68 -2.65
C GLY A 40 1.81 -1.71 -1.35
N PHE A 41 2.26 -2.61 -0.50
CA PHE A 41 1.86 -2.71 0.89
C PHE A 41 3.04 -2.36 1.78
N LEU A 42 2.82 -1.49 2.77
CA LEU A 42 3.68 -1.34 3.92
C LEU A 42 3.08 -2.15 5.06
N PHE A 43 3.86 -3.06 5.63
CA PHE A 43 3.47 -3.83 6.81
C PHE A 43 4.37 -3.49 7.98
N ALA A 44 3.80 -2.83 8.99
CA ALA A 44 4.50 -2.45 10.20
C ALA A 44 4.71 -3.67 11.10
N ILE A 45 5.95 -3.93 11.49
CA ILE A 45 6.30 -5.09 12.32
C ILE A 45 6.74 -4.72 13.73
N ARG A 46 7.27 -3.51 13.95
CA ARG A 46 7.67 -3.04 15.29
C ARG A 46 7.62 -1.53 15.41
N GLY A 47 7.26 -1.06 16.60
CA GLY A 47 7.24 0.36 16.95
C GLY A 47 6.02 1.10 16.41
N SER A 48 6.12 2.42 16.35
CA SER A 48 5.05 3.28 15.85
C SER A 48 5.59 4.49 15.07
N ALA A 49 4.79 4.94 14.12
CA ALA A 49 5.11 6.07 13.25
C ALA A 49 3.83 6.82 12.84
N GLN A 50 3.99 8.10 12.52
CA GLN A 50 3.02 8.85 11.73
C GLN A 50 3.41 8.70 10.26
N ILE A 51 2.53 8.11 9.47
CA ILE A 51 2.74 7.93 8.03
C ILE A 51 1.78 8.85 7.28
N THR A 52 2.33 9.64 6.35
CA THR A 52 1.53 10.42 5.41
C THR A 52 1.70 9.82 4.02
N LEU A 53 0.61 9.33 3.45
CA LEU A 53 0.57 8.81 2.09
C LEU A 53 -0.38 9.70 1.26
N ASP A 54 0.16 10.41 0.26
CA ASP A 54 -0.60 11.38 -0.56
C ASP A 54 -1.53 12.31 0.26
N ASN A 55 -0.97 12.93 1.30
CA ASN A 55 -1.65 13.86 2.22
C ASN A 55 -2.70 13.22 3.15
N VAL A 56 -2.85 11.90 3.14
CA VAL A 56 -3.67 11.18 4.13
C VAL A 56 -2.76 10.66 5.23
N GLU A 57 -3.05 11.05 6.46
CA GLU A 57 -2.28 10.68 7.64
C GLU A 57 -2.80 9.40 8.29
N TYR A 58 -1.87 8.58 8.78
CA TYR A 58 -2.11 7.35 9.50
C TYR A 58 -1.23 7.32 10.75
N VAL A 59 -1.83 7.04 11.91
CA VAL A 59 -1.08 6.65 13.11
C VAL A 59 -0.91 5.14 13.06
N VAL A 60 0.33 4.70 12.89
CA VAL A 60 0.68 3.31 12.56
C VAL A 60 1.41 2.70 13.75
N ASN A 61 0.92 1.53 14.20
CA ASN A 61 1.58 0.68 15.20
C ASN A 61 1.96 -0.66 14.56
N SER A 62 2.64 -1.54 15.30
CA SER A 62 2.91 -2.92 14.88
C SER A 62 1.62 -3.63 14.42
N MET A 63 1.74 -4.46 13.39
CA MET A 63 0.65 -5.21 12.72
C MET A 63 -0.28 -4.37 11.83
N PHE A 64 0.01 -3.09 11.63
CA PHE A 64 -0.72 -2.25 10.69
C PHE A 64 -0.28 -2.53 9.24
N VAL A 65 -1.25 -2.60 8.32
CA VAL A 65 -1.03 -2.70 6.87
C VAL A 65 -1.52 -1.42 6.22
N LEU A 66 -0.67 -0.78 5.42
CA LEU A 66 -1.02 0.34 4.58
C LEU A 66 -0.86 -0.06 3.11
N HIS A 67 -1.88 0.17 2.29
CA HIS A 67 -1.81 -0.02 0.84
C HIS A 67 -1.75 1.33 0.12
N GLY A 68 -0.89 1.41 -0.90
CA GLY A 68 -0.75 2.57 -1.77
C GLY A 68 -0.54 2.18 -3.24
N GLY A 69 -1.04 3.04 -4.12
CA GLY A 69 -0.85 2.92 -5.56
C GLY A 69 0.49 3.48 -6.05
N LYS A 70 0.93 3.04 -7.23
CA LYS A 70 2.09 3.61 -7.92
C LYS A 70 1.98 5.14 -8.02
N GLY A 71 3.06 5.84 -7.69
CA GLY A 71 3.18 7.29 -7.81
C GLY A 71 2.78 8.07 -6.56
N MET A 72 2.15 7.43 -5.58
CA MET A 72 1.84 8.06 -4.29
C MET A 72 3.13 8.38 -3.52
N SER A 73 3.11 9.48 -2.78
CA SER A 73 4.19 9.99 -1.94
C SER A 73 4.02 9.46 -0.52
N LEU A 74 4.95 8.59 -0.11
CA LEU A 74 5.04 8.02 1.23
C LEU A 74 6.03 8.84 2.05
N ASN A 75 5.55 9.40 3.16
CA ASN A 75 6.37 10.07 4.16
C ASN A 75 6.21 9.36 5.51
N ILE A 76 7.31 9.08 6.19
CA ILE A 76 7.31 8.39 7.48
C ILE A 76 8.03 9.27 8.50
N GLN A 77 7.31 9.62 9.57
CA GLN A 77 7.84 10.31 10.73
C GLN A 77 7.75 9.38 11.95
N LEU A 78 8.85 9.25 12.67
CA LEU A 78 8.91 8.44 13.88
C LEU A 78 8.11 9.09 15.02
N ASN A 79 7.29 8.29 15.70
CA ASN A 79 6.65 8.69 16.96
C ASN A 79 7.48 8.28 18.19
N GLN A 80 8.37 7.31 18.02
CA GLN A 80 9.23 6.70 19.05
C GLN A 80 10.62 6.41 18.48
N ASP A 81 11.49 5.77 19.27
CA ASP A 81 12.89 5.57 18.90
C ASP A 81 13.13 4.66 17.68
N ARG A 82 12.14 3.85 17.32
CA ARG A 82 12.27 2.87 16.24
C ARG A 82 10.94 2.59 15.55
N PHE A 83 10.99 2.46 14.24
CA PHE A 83 9.92 1.90 13.42
C PHE A 83 10.51 0.91 12.42
N GLU A 84 9.88 -0.25 12.28
CA GLU A 84 10.36 -1.32 11.43
C GLU A 84 9.20 -1.86 10.59
N TYR A 85 9.44 -2.03 9.29
CA TYR A 85 8.40 -2.42 8.35
C TYR A 85 8.95 -3.19 7.16
N TYR A 86 8.06 -3.92 6.50
CA TYR A 86 8.27 -4.41 5.14
C TYR A 86 7.56 -3.50 4.14
N LEU A 87 8.22 -3.19 3.02
CA LEU A 87 7.59 -2.61 1.85
C LEU A 87 7.56 -3.66 0.74
N ILE A 88 6.36 -4.11 0.39
CA ILE A 88 6.08 -5.18 -0.57
C ILE A 88 5.53 -4.50 -1.82
N LEU A 89 6.32 -4.48 -2.90
CA LEU A 89 5.97 -3.82 -4.15
C LEU A 89 5.49 -4.85 -5.17
N TYR A 90 4.36 -4.56 -5.81
CA TYR A 90 3.75 -5.47 -6.78
C TYR A 90 3.25 -4.73 -8.03
N LYS A 91 3.12 -5.47 -9.11
CA LYS A 91 2.35 -5.07 -10.30
C LYS A 91 1.17 -6.01 -10.43
N ALA A 92 0.03 -5.47 -10.78
CA ALA A 92 -1.15 -6.26 -11.09
C ALA A 92 -1.69 -5.85 -12.47
N GLY A 93 -2.17 -6.83 -13.21
CA GLY A 93 -2.77 -6.65 -14.52
C GLY A 93 -3.73 -7.81 -14.84
N PHE A 94 -4.50 -7.67 -15.91
CA PHE A 94 -5.47 -8.67 -16.34
C PHE A 94 -4.97 -9.39 -17.58
N LEU A 95 -5.11 -10.71 -17.62
CA LEU A 95 -4.90 -11.48 -18.85
C LEU A 95 -6.05 -11.17 -19.81
N LEU A 96 -5.71 -10.88 -21.07
CA LEU A 96 -6.70 -10.46 -22.07
C LEU A 96 -7.41 -11.67 -22.71
N PRO A 97 -8.70 -11.53 -23.10
CA PRO A 97 -9.53 -10.34 -22.88
C PRO A 97 -10.24 -10.36 -21.52
N ALA A 98 -10.12 -9.27 -20.75
CA ALA A 98 -10.93 -9.08 -19.54
C ALA A 98 -12.43 -9.02 -19.88
N SER A 99 -13.31 -9.39 -18.96
CA SER A 99 -14.77 -9.30 -19.18
C SER A 99 -15.22 -7.83 -19.32
N PRO A 100 -16.34 -7.54 -20.01
CA PRO A 100 -16.91 -6.19 -20.06
C PRO A 100 -17.18 -5.59 -18.67
N GLU A 101 -17.58 -6.43 -17.71
CA GLU A 101 -17.79 -6.05 -16.32
C GLU A 101 -16.49 -5.56 -15.65
N ILE A 102 -15.40 -6.33 -15.76
CA ILE A 102 -14.08 -5.93 -15.23
C ILE A 102 -13.63 -4.60 -15.84
N ARG A 103 -13.80 -4.41 -17.15
CA ARG A 103 -13.47 -3.13 -17.82
C ARG A 103 -14.28 -1.97 -17.26
N SER A 104 -15.59 -2.17 -17.04
CA SER A 104 -16.47 -1.14 -16.48
C SER A 104 -16.03 -0.72 -15.08
N ILE A 105 -15.72 -1.70 -14.22
CA ILE A 105 -15.24 -1.45 -12.85
C ILE A 105 -13.93 -0.67 -12.87
N LEU A 106 -12.95 -1.10 -13.68
CA LEU A 106 -11.64 -0.42 -13.78
C LEU A 106 -11.75 1.01 -14.30
N ALA A 107 -12.69 1.29 -15.21
CA ALA A 107 -12.93 2.63 -15.74
C ALA A 107 -13.59 3.56 -14.71
N ALA A 108 -14.45 3.03 -13.83
CA ALA A 108 -15.07 3.79 -12.75
C ALA A 108 -14.09 4.12 -11.61
N GLY A 109 -13.05 3.29 -11.43
CA GLY A 109 -11.97 3.52 -10.48
C GLY A 109 -11.27 2.21 -10.16
N ASN A 110 -9.94 2.17 -10.31
CA ASN A 110 -9.17 0.92 -10.20
C ASN A 110 -8.99 0.48 -8.73
N PRO A 111 -9.61 -0.63 -8.28
CA PRO A 111 -9.47 -1.13 -6.91
C PRO A 111 -8.05 -1.53 -6.51
N LEU A 112 -7.16 -1.73 -7.48
CA LEU A 112 -5.74 -2.06 -7.25
C LEU A 112 -4.90 -0.82 -6.92
N GLN A 113 -5.45 0.39 -7.04
CA GLN A 113 -4.76 1.65 -6.77
C GLN A 113 -5.36 2.43 -5.60
N ILE A 114 -6.44 1.95 -5.00
CA ILE A 114 -7.07 2.65 -3.87
C ILE A 114 -6.14 2.63 -2.66
N GLN A 115 -6.07 3.77 -1.98
CA GLN A 115 -5.33 3.92 -0.74
C GLN A 115 -6.19 3.51 0.45
N TYR A 116 -5.64 2.72 1.37
CA TYR A 116 -6.31 2.35 2.62
C TYR A 116 -5.32 1.84 3.66
N GLY A 117 -5.70 1.93 4.93
CA GLY A 117 -4.97 1.37 6.06
C GLY A 117 -5.85 0.42 6.87
N TYR A 118 -5.24 -0.62 7.45
CA TYR A 118 -5.93 -1.62 8.26
C TYR A 118 -5.07 -1.99 9.48
N ALA A 119 -5.71 -2.04 10.64
CA ALA A 119 -5.17 -2.64 11.85
C ALA A 119 -6.05 -3.83 12.24
N PRO A 120 -5.48 -4.94 12.73
CA PRO A 120 -6.28 -6.00 13.34
C PRO A 120 -7.09 -5.46 14.53
N LEU A 121 -8.28 -6.03 14.72
CA LEU A 121 -9.18 -5.74 15.85
C LEU A 121 -8.68 -6.36 17.16
#